data_AF-A0AAU2Q6E7-F1
#
_entry.id   AF-A0AAU2Q6E7-F1
#
_cell.length_a   1.000
_cell.length_b   1.000
_cell.length_c   1.000
_cell.angle_alpha   90.00
_cell.angle_beta   90.00
_cell.angle_gamma   90.00
#
_symmetry.space_group_name_H-M   'P 1'
#
loop_
_entity.id
_entity.type
_entity.pdbx_description
1 polymer ?
#
loop_
_entity_poly.entity_id
_entity_poly.type
_entity_poly.pdbx_seq_one_letter_code
_entity_poly.pdbx_strand_id
1 'polypeptide(L)'
;MKNRKRALVLAGTAAALVATLIAAAPAPAAPAAAKVASVHGGGTVHYPYVPASDDIRFTVDAESVPWSRPFPGAERGLPTDARGRVTVYHARPEANSTGVAEAEVDCLVTGGRTATVTAVVKSSNVPGWEGRRIGLSVQDGVRGEPDRVGFSWDIANLDTKPDGSPVEARVGTCMAPAPFTEVTKGGYKVTPAPLAPQPKS
;
A
#
# COMPACT_ATOMS: atom_id res chain seq x y z
N MET A 1 39.99 -44.17 -75.41
CA MET A 1 39.82 -43.68 -76.79
C MET A 1 39.62 -42.17 -76.76
N LYS A 2 40.37 -41.43 -77.59
CA LYS A 2 40.10 -40.10 -78.22
C LYS A 2 38.85 -39.34 -77.70
N ASN A 3 38.86 -38.04 -77.38
CA ASN A 3 39.51 -36.96 -78.15
C ASN A 3 39.40 -35.59 -77.46
N ARG A 4 40.35 -34.73 -77.83
CA ARG A 4 40.52 -33.28 -77.60
C ARG A 4 39.30 -32.41 -77.96
N LYS A 5 39.21 -31.22 -77.32
CA LYS A 5 39.10 -29.84 -77.91
C LYS A 5 38.87 -28.83 -76.77
N ARG A 6 39.84 -27.94 -76.49
CA ARG A 6 39.99 -26.52 -76.92
C ARG A 6 39.00 -25.54 -76.27
N ALA A 7 39.58 -24.77 -75.34
CA ALA A 7 39.38 -23.35 -74.96
C ALA A 7 38.13 -22.58 -75.45
N LEU A 8 37.55 -21.78 -74.55
CA LEU A 8 37.54 -20.33 -74.71
C LEU A 8 37.32 -19.62 -73.36
N VAL A 9 38.13 -18.59 -73.13
CA VAL A 9 38.02 -17.59 -72.06
C VAL A 9 36.84 -16.65 -72.39
N LEU A 10 36.01 -16.33 -71.40
CA LEU A 10 35.26 -15.08 -71.38
C LEU A 10 35.11 -14.61 -69.94
N ALA A 11 35.77 -13.49 -69.66
CA ALA A 11 35.68 -12.73 -68.43
C ALA A 11 34.27 -12.16 -68.26
N GLY A 12 33.75 -12.25 -67.05
CA GLY A 12 32.49 -11.64 -66.65
C GLY A 12 32.52 -11.37 -65.15
N THR A 13 33.06 -10.21 -64.78
CA THR A 13 33.00 -9.65 -63.42
C THR A 13 31.55 -9.32 -63.07
N ALA A 14 30.93 -10.17 -62.25
CA ALA A 14 29.69 -9.84 -61.54
C ALA A 14 30.05 -9.51 -60.08
N ALA A 15 30.13 -8.20 -59.78
CA ALA A 15 30.27 -7.72 -58.41
C ALA A 15 28.94 -7.94 -57.67
N ALA A 16 28.91 -8.92 -56.77
CA ALA A 16 27.81 -9.13 -55.86
C ALA A 16 27.88 -8.09 -54.72
N LEU A 17 26.97 -7.10 -54.75
CA LEU A 17 26.68 -6.22 -53.62
C LEU A 17 25.90 -7.02 -52.56
N VAL A 18 26.60 -7.58 -51.59
CA VAL A 18 25.98 -8.14 -50.38
C VAL A 18 25.73 -6.99 -49.41
N ALA A 19 24.55 -6.37 -49.51
CA ALA A 19 24.10 -5.42 -48.50
C ALA A 19 23.75 -6.18 -47.22
N THR A 20 24.64 -6.13 -46.22
CA THR A 20 24.38 -6.63 -44.88
C THR A 20 23.33 -5.75 -44.20
N LEU A 21 22.07 -6.21 -44.19
CA LEU A 21 21.03 -5.71 -43.30
C LEU A 21 21.39 -6.12 -41.86
N ILE A 22 22.04 -5.23 -41.11
CA ILE A 22 22.17 -5.38 -39.67
C ILE A 22 20.79 -5.06 -39.09
N ALA A 23 20.02 -6.09 -38.76
CA ALA A 23 18.78 -5.93 -38.01
C ALA A 23 19.14 -5.34 -36.64
N ALA A 24 18.74 -4.09 -36.39
CA ALA A 24 18.87 -3.48 -35.08
C ALA A 24 17.96 -4.25 -34.11
N ALA A 25 18.56 -4.99 -33.19
CA ALA A 25 17.82 -5.65 -32.11
C ALA A 25 17.15 -4.56 -31.25
N PRO A 26 15.86 -4.70 -30.88
CA PRO A 26 15.22 -3.77 -29.97
C PRO A 26 15.99 -3.75 -28.64
N ALA A 27 16.32 -2.55 -28.17
CA ALA A 27 16.93 -2.38 -26.85
C ALA A 27 16.02 -2.98 -25.78
N PRO A 28 16.57 -3.68 -24.76
CA PRO A 28 15.76 -4.17 -23.66
C PRO A 28 15.03 -2.99 -23.02
N ALA A 29 13.72 -3.12 -22.88
CA ALA A 29 12.91 -2.13 -22.17
C ALA A 29 13.51 -1.91 -20.78
N ALA A 30 13.71 -0.65 -20.39
CA ALA A 30 14.13 -0.32 -19.03
C ALA A 30 13.18 -1.00 -18.03
N PRO A 31 13.68 -1.60 -16.94
CA PRO A 31 12.81 -2.19 -15.93
C PRO A 31 11.80 -1.14 -15.49
N ALA A 32 10.50 -1.46 -15.58
CA ALA A 32 9.48 -0.63 -14.97
C ALA A 32 9.84 -0.47 -13.49
N ALA A 33 9.81 0.76 -12.97
CA ALA A 33 10.03 1.01 -11.55
C ALA A 33 9.13 0.06 -10.75
N ALA A 34 9.69 -0.61 -9.74
CA ALA A 34 8.92 -1.54 -8.93
C ALA A 34 7.72 -0.81 -8.33
N LYS A 35 6.52 -1.32 -8.58
CA LYS A 35 5.30 -0.75 -8.02
C LYS A 35 5.39 -0.82 -6.50
N VAL A 36 5.29 0.33 -5.84
CA VAL A 36 5.26 0.42 -4.38
C VAL A 36 3.86 0.09 -3.86
N ALA A 37 3.78 -0.50 -2.67
CA ALA A 37 2.49 -0.71 -2.02
C ALA A 37 1.91 0.65 -1.62
N SER A 38 0.62 0.85 -1.83
CA SER A 38 -0.04 2.09 -1.42
C SER A 38 -1.52 1.89 -1.09
N VAL A 39 -2.05 2.80 -0.28
CA VAL A 39 -3.48 2.95 -0.06
C VAL A 39 -3.84 4.43 -0.03
N HIS A 40 -4.81 4.81 -0.86
CA HIS A 40 -5.28 6.20 -0.96
C HIS A 40 -6.80 6.24 -0.95
N GLY A 41 -7.37 7.23 -0.28
CA GLY A 41 -8.79 7.52 -0.35
C GLY A 41 -9.38 7.87 1.00
N GLY A 42 -10.69 7.90 1.04
CA GLY A 42 -11.42 8.23 2.25
C GLY A 42 -12.88 7.88 2.11
N GLY A 43 -13.49 7.55 3.23
CA GLY A 43 -14.89 7.17 3.24
C GLY A 43 -15.56 7.39 4.57
N THR A 44 -16.87 7.61 4.49
CA THR A 44 -17.78 7.54 5.63
C THR A 44 -18.13 6.08 5.88
N VAL A 45 -18.10 5.65 7.15
CA VAL A 45 -18.44 4.27 7.53
C VAL A 45 -19.78 4.21 8.24
N HIS A 46 -20.47 3.08 8.09
CA HIS A 46 -21.55 2.72 8.99
C HIS A 46 -20.98 1.95 10.20
N TYR A 47 -21.30 2.41 11.41
CA TYR A 47 -20.88 1.76 12.65
C TYR A 47 -22.09 1.54 13.57
N PRO A 48 -22.49 0.29 13.83
CA PRO A 48 -23.79 0.01 14.46
C PRO A 48 -23.84 0.29 15.97
N TYR A 49 -22.70 0.64 16.59
CA TYR A 49 -22.61 0.90 18.03
C TYR A 49 -22.71 2.39 18.38
N VAL A 50 -23.02 3.24 17.40
CA VAL A 50 -23.28 4.67 17.58
C VAL A 50 -24.61 5.06 16.93
N PRO A 51 -25.23 6.20 17.30
CA PRO A 51 -26.43 6.70 16.62
C PRO A 51 -26.23 6.81 15.11
N ALA A 52 -27.28 6.53 14.33
CA ALA A 52 -27.22 6.64 12.86
C ALA A 52 -27.01 8.09 12.38
N SER A 53 -27.17 9.07 13.26
CA SER A 53 -26.89 10.49 13.03
C SER A 53 -25.39 10.83 13.09
N ASP A 54 -24.56 9.94 13.63
CA ASP A 54 -23.12 10.13 13.69
C ASP A 54 -22.48 10.03 12.30
N ASP A 55 -21.46 10.87 12.07
CA ASP A 55 -20.70 10.89 10.83
C ASP A 55 -19.24 10.56 11.12
N ILE A 56 -18.86 9.31 10.84
CA ILE A 56 -17.51 8.79 11.05
C ILE A 56 -16.82 8.67 9.71
N ARG A 57 -15.70 9.38 9.55
CA ARG A 57 -14.91 9.40 8.31
C ARG A 57 -13.47 9.05 8.60
N PHE A 58 -12.92 8.22 7.71
CA PHE A 58 -11.49 7.93 7.67
C PHE A 58 -10.94 8.42 6.34
N THR A 59 -9.71 8.94 6.36
CA THR A 59 -8.94 9.22 5.15
C THR A 59 -7.55 8.63 5.36
N VAL A 60 -7.08 7.93 4.34
CA VAL A 60 -5.77 7.29 4.35
C VAL A 60 -5.05 7.69 3.07
N ASP A 61 -3.84 8.21 3.23
CA ASP A 61 -2.91 8.49 2.14
C ASP A 61 -1.56 7.93 2.57
N ALA A 62 -1.18 6.77 2.03
CA ALA A 62 0.01 6.04 2.49
C ALA A 62 0.72 5.34 1.33
N GLU A 63 2.06 5.42 1.36
CA GLU A 63 2.95 4.73 0.43
C GLU A 63 4.05 3.99 1.19
N SER A 64 4.41 2.79 0.72
CA SER A 64 5.56 2.06 1.24
C SER A 64 6.85 2.78 0.86
N VAL A 65 7.73 2.94 1.85
CA VAL A 65 9.12 3.39 1.70
C VAL A 65 10.02 2.40 2.45
N PRO A 66 10.20 1.17 1.93
CA PRO A 66 10.88 0.09 2.65
C PRO A 66 12.30 0.48 3.06
N TRP A 67 12.72 0.04 4.25
CA TRP A 67 14.07 0.24 4.76
C TRP A 67 14.47 1.72 4.88
N SER A 68 13.51 2.59 5.20
CA SER A 68 13.72 4.04 5.23
C SER A 68 13.90 4.61 6.63
N ARG A 69 13.47 3.87 7.68
CA ARG A 69 13.49 4.39 9.05
C ARG A 69 14.01 3.33 10.03
N PRO A 70 15.09 3.60 10.79
CA PRO A 70 15.58 2.69 11.81
C PRO A 70 14.49 2.25 12.81
N PHE A 71 14.52 0.98 13.18
CA PHE A 71 13.67 0.40 14.21
C PHE A 71 14.56 -0.36 15.23
N PRO A 72 14.22 -0.42 16.53
CA PRO A 72 14.99 -1.20 17.50
C PRO A 72 15.17 -2.66 17.04
N GLY A 73 16.42 -3.09 16.86
CA GLY A 73 16.75 -4.42 16.31
C GLY A 73 16.77 -4.52 14.77
N ALA A 74 16.44 -3.45 14.06
CA ALA A 74 16.48 -3.34 12.60
C ALA A 74 16.94 -1.93 12.19
N GLU A 75 18.24 -1.66 12.30
CA GLU A 75 18.83 -0.31 12.09
C GLU A 75 18.65 0.23 10.67
N ARG A 76 18.55 -0.66 9.69
CA ARG A 76 18.25 -0.30 8.29
C ARG A 76 16.75 -0.11 8.02
N GLY A 77 15.91 -0.20 9.04
CA GLY A 77 14.46 -0.15 8.95
C GLY A 77 13.81 -1.49 8.60
N LEU A 78 12.53 -1.44 8.24
CA LEU A 78 11.70 -2.61 7.98
C LEU A 78 11.21 -2.63 6.52
N PRO A 79 10.92 -3.82 5.94
CA PRO A 79 10.36 -3.90 4.59
C PRO A 79 8.96 -3.29 4.50
N THR A 80 8.33 -3.03 5.65
CA THR A 80 6.98 -2.48 5.80
C THR A 80 6.98 -1.00 6.15
N ASP A 81 8.16 -0.36 6.20
CA ASP A 81 8.26 1.08 6.44
C ASP A 81 7.40 1.84 5.44
N ALA A 82 6.69 2.85 5.93
CA ALA A 82 5.79 3.64 5.12
C ALA A 82 5.79 5.10 5.59
N ARG A 83 5.23 5.95 4.74
CA ARG A 83 5.00 7.38 5.01
C ARG A 83 3.60 7.76 4.56
N GLY A 84 3.11 8.86 5.10
CA GLY A 84 1.81 9.41 4.73
C GLY A 84 1.01 9.86 5.94
N ARG A 85 -0.31 9.97 5.76
CA ARG A 85 -1.22 10.51 6.76
C ARG A 85 -2.50 9.68 6.87
N VAL A 86 -3.00 9.60 8.09
CA VAL A 86 -4.37 9.17 8.39
C VAL A 86 -5.10 10.34 9.04
N THR A 87 -6.33 10.60 8.60
CA THR A 87 -7.25 11.52 9.27
C THR A 87 -8.46 10.75 9.76
N VAL A 88 -8.82 10.98 11.02
CA VAL A 88 -10.03 10.45 11.64
C VAL A 88 -10.94 11.63 11.97
N TYR A 89 -12.21 11.52 11.60
CA TYR A 89 -13.24 12.50 11.90
C TYR A 89 -14.47 11.78 12.44
N HIS A 90 -15.05 12.29 13.52
CA HIS A 90 -16.29 11.78 14.10
C HIS A 90 -17.14 12.94 14.61
N ALA A 91 -18.21 13.28 13.88
CA ALA A 91 -19.21 14.21 14.39
C ALA A 91 -20.35 13.44 15.07
N ARG A 92 -20.75 13.95 16.24
CA ARG A 92 -21.83 13.43 17.08
C ARG A 92 -22.85 14.55 17.31
N PRO A 93 -23.82 14.74 16.40
CA PRO A 93 -24.76 15.86 16.47
C PRO A 93 -25.55 15.89 17.79
N GLU A 94 -26.00 14.72 18.26
CA GLU A 94 -26.77 14.59 19.50
C GLU A 94 -25.96 15.01 20.74
N ALA A 95 -24.65 14.80 20.72
CA ALA A 95 -23.73 15.22 21.78
C ALA A 95 -23.10 16.59 21.53
N ASN A 96 -23.49 17.29 20.45
CA ASN A 96 -22.89 18.55 19.98
C ASN A 96 -21.35 18.56 20.05
N SER A 97 -20.72 17.47 19.57
CA SER A 97 -19.27 17.32 19.64
C SER A 97 -18.69 16.74 18.35
N THR A 98 -17.45 17.12 18.05
CA THR A 98 -16.71 16.62 16.90
C THR A 98 -15.30 16.24 17.34
N GLY A 99 -14.91 14.99 17.11
CA GLY A 99 -13.54 14.51 17.26
C GLY A 99 -12.80 14.55 15.92
N VAL A 100 -11.57 15.04 15.93
CA VAL A 100 -10.66 15.06 14.78
C VAL A 100 -9.28 14.65 15.27
N ALA A 101 -8.62 13.77 14.50
CA ALA A 101 -7.23 13.40 14.72
C ALA A 101 -6.48 13.29 13.38
N GLU A 102 -5.25 13.78 13.36
CA GLU A 102 -4.30 13.50 12.28
C GLU A 102 -3.15 12.67 12.79
N ALA A 103 -2.82 11.61 12.07
CA ALA A 103 -1.77 10.68 12.41
C ALA A 103 -0.79 10.50 11.25
N GLU A 104 0.49 10.35 11.59
CA GLU A 104 1.57 10.12 10.64
C GLU A 104 1.78 8.61 10.47
N VAL A 105 1.69 8.14 9.23
CA VAL A 105 1.86 6.73 8.89
C VAL A 105 3.32 6.33 9.03
N ASP A 106 3.55 5.17 9.62
CA ASP A 106 4.90 4.62 9.77
C ASP A 106 5.03 3.14 9.39
N CYS A 107 3.91 2.46 9.10
CA CYS A 107 3.89 1.16 8.46
C CYS A 107 2.71 1.01 7.48
N LEU A 108 2.97 0.33 6.36
CA LEU A 108 1.98 -0.18 5.42
C LEU A 108 2.35 -1.62 5.01
N VAL A 109 1.38 -2.52 5.06
CA VAL A 109 1.46 -3.86 4.46
C VAL A 109 0.22 -4.10 3.62
N THR A 110 0.40 -4.58 2.39
CA THR A 110 -0.71 -4.96 1.51
C THR A 110 -0.76 -6.47 1.28
N GLY A 111 -1.97 -7.02 1.27
CA GLY A 111 -2.26 -8.40 0.90
C GLY A 111 -3.49 -8.45 0.00
N GLY A 112 -3.28 -8.75 -1.29
CA GLY A 112 -4.38 -8.71 -2.28
C GLY A 112 -4.99 -7.31 -2.38
N ARG A 113 -6.26 -7.16 -1.97
CA ARG A 113 -6.97 -5.87 -1.96
C ARG A 113 -7.08 -5.26 -0.57
N THR A 114 -6.38 -5.81 0.41
CA THR A 114 -6.39 -5.34 1.78
C THR A 114 -5.07 -4.64 2.09
N ALA A 115 -5.14 -3.56 2.86
CA ALA A 115 -4.00 -2.86 3.44
C ALA A 115 -4.14 -2.82 4.96
N THR A 116 -3.04 -3.03 5.66
CA THR A 116 -2.89 -2.71 7.08
C THR A 116 -1.98 -1.50 7.19
N VAL A 117 -2.45 -0.47 7.89
CA VAL A 117 -1.75 0.80 8.11
C VAL A 117 -1.63 1.01 9.61
N THR A 118 -0.45 1.38 10.08
CA THR A 118 -0.32 2.00 11.42
C THR A 118 0.19 3.41 11.31
N ALA A 119 -0.30 4.24 12.22
CA ALA A 119 0.06 5.65 12.30
C ALA A 119 0.15 6.09 13.76
N VAL A 120 0.94 7.12 14.02
CA VAL A 120 1.03 7.78 15.34
C VAL A 120 0.34 9.13 15.25
N VAL A 121 -0.67 9.34 16.09
CA VAL A 121 -1.43 10.59 16.14
C VAL A 121 -0.50 11.74 16.54
N LYS A 122 -0.47 12.79 15.71
CA LYS A 122 0.36 13.98 15.89
C LYS A 122 -0.44 15.16 16.44
N SER A 123 -1.71 15.26 16.07
CA SER A 123 -2.63 16.27 16.60
C SER A 123 -4.01 15.68 16.77
N SER A 124 -4.70 16.06 17.85
CA SER A 124 -6.11 15.73 18.04
C SER A 124 -6.78 16.66 19.02
N ASN A 125 -8.06 16.98 18.77
CA ASN A 125 -8.89 17.65 19.77
C ASN A 125 -9.54 16.67 20.77
N VAL A 126 -9.31 15.36 20.61
CA VAL A 126 -9.80 14.32 21.53
C VAL A 126 -8.74 14.09 22.62
N PRO A 127 -9.08 14.28 23.91
CA PRO A 127 -8.13 14.08 25.00
C PRO A 127 -7.49 12.68 24.97
N GLY A 128 -6.16 12.62 25.16
CA GLY A 128 -5.41 11.37 25.24
C GLY A 128 -5.11 10.70 23.90
N TRP A 129 -5.48 11.30 22.76
CA TRP A 129 -5.16 10.75 21.45
C TRP A 129 -3.77 11.14 20.95
N GLU A 130 -3.24 12.32 21.26
CA GLU A 130 -1.91 12.72 20.79
C GLU A 130 -0.81 11.76 21.29
N GLY A 131 0.08 11.37 20.38
CA GLY A 131 1.12 10.37 20.63
C GLY A 131 0.64 8.92 20.62
N ARG A 132 -0.68 8.68 20.57
CA ARG A 132 -1.25 7.32 20.49
C ARG A 132 -0.96 6.71 19.12
N ARG A 133 -0.58 5.43 19.11
CA ARG A 133 -0.53 4.64 17.88
C ARG A 133 -1.91 4.05 17.59
N ILE A 134 -2.33 4.18 16.33
CA ILE A 134 -3.56 3.61 15.81
C ILE A 134 -3.26 2.65 14.66
N GLY A 135 -4.10 1.63 14.51
CA GLY A 135 -4.06 0.69 13.41
C GLY A 135 -5.37 0.73 12.63
N LEU A 136 -5.27 0.82 11.30
CA LEU A 136 -6.39 0.72 10.38
C LEU A 136 -6.16 -0.44 9.41
N SER A 137 -7.22 -1.18 9.13
CA SER A 137 -7.27 -2.07 7.96
C SER A 137 -8.24 -1.49 6.94
N VAL A 138 -7.87 -1.57 5.67
CA VAL A 138 -8.68 -1.11 4.53
C VAL A 138 -8.83 -2.27 3.57
N GLN A 139 -10.04 -2.51 3.07
CA GLN A 139 -10.29 -3.44 1.96
C GLN A 139 -10.91 -2.67 0.79
N ASP A 140 -10.23 -2.70 -0.36
CA ASP A 140 -10.72 -2.23 -1.67
C ASP A 140 -11.73 -3.26 -2.22
N GLY A 141 -12.98 -2.84 -2.28
CA GLY A 141 -14.15 -3.59 -2.70
C GLY A 141 -14.14 -3.90 -4.20
N VAL A 142 -14.91 -4.91 -4.63
CA VAL A 142 -15.00 -5.29 -6.05
C VAL A 142 -16.39 -5.79 -6.41
N ARG A 143 -16.76 -5.63 -7.69
CA ARG A 143 -18.00 -6.19 -8.25
C ARG A 143 -19.26 -5.74 -7.50
N GLY A 144 -19.29 -4.48 -7.07
CA GLY A 144 -20.42 -3.89 -6.35
C GLY A 144 -20.38 -4.07 -4.83
N GLU A 145 -19.42 -4.82 -4.29
CA GLU A 145 -19.18 -4.87 -2.85
C GLU A 145 -18.58 -3.55 -2.36
N PRO A 146 -19.03 -3.00 -1.22
CA PRO A 146 -18.47 -1.79 -0.66
C PRO A 146 -17.05 -2.03 -0.12
N ASP A 147 -16.29 -0.95 -0.05
CA ASP A 147 -15.03 -0.96 0.69
C ASP A 147 -15.29 -1.17 2.18
N ARG A 148 -14.27 -1.63 2.90
CA ARG A 148 -14.37 -1.83 4.34
C ARG A 148 -13.20 -1.21 5.09
N VAL A 149 -13.46 -0.77 6.31
CA VAL A 149 -12.44 -0.25 7.23
C VAL A 149 -12.54 -0.95 8.58
N GLY A 150 -11.41 -1.29 9.18
CA GLY A 150 -11.30 -1.73 10.56
C GLY A 150 -10.37 -0.80 11.32
N PHE A 151 -10.59 -0.65 12.62
CA PHE A 151 -9.80 0.24 13.47
C PHE A 151 -9.47 -0.42 14.82
N SER A 152 -8.28 -0.13 15.35
CA SER A 152 -7.68 -0.82 16.49
C SER A 152 -8.15 -0.34 17.88
N TRP A 153 -9.37 0.17 17.98
CA TRP A 153 -9.94 0.70 19.21
C TRP A 153 -11.42 0.34 19.30
N ASP A 154 -12.05 0.73 20.42
CA ASP A 154 -13.43 0.42 20.74
C ASP A 154 -13.67 -1.10 20.87
N ILE A 155 -14.29 -1.74 19.87
CA ILE A 155 -14.63 -3.17 19.92
C ILE A 155 -13.44 -4.11 19.62
N ALA A 156 -12.31 -3.55 19.19
CA ALA A 156 -11.13 -4.31 18.78
C ALA A 156 -9.92 -3.90 19.61
N ASN A 157 -8.95 -4.83 19.71
CA ASN A 157 -7.69 -4.60 20.44
C ASN A 157 -7.92 -4.28 21.93
N LEU A 158 -8.89 -4.96 22.54
CA LEU A 158 -9.13 -4.98 23.98
C LEU A 158 -8.28 -6.07 24.64
N ASP A 159 -7.75 -5.74 25.81
CA ASP A 159 -7.03 -6.63 26.71
C ASP A 159 -7.56 -6.42 28.14
N THR A 160 -7.07 -7.20 29.09
CA THR A 160 -7.53 -7.18 30.49
C THR A 160 -6.39 -6.79 31.41
N LYS A 161 -6.63 -5.80 32.28
CA LYS A 161 -5.69 -5.44 33.34
C LYS A 161 -5.60 -6.53 34.42
N PRO A 162 -4.58 -6.52 35.29
CA PRO A 162 -4.50 -7.45 36.42
C PRO A 162 -5.72 -7.42 37.36
N ASP A 163 -6.44 -6.30 37.43
CA ASP A 163 -7.66 -6.14 38.24
C ASP A 163 -8.94 -6.64 37.54
N GLY A 164 -8.84 -7.21 36.34
CA GLY A 164 -9.96 -7.71 35.56
C GLY A 164 -10.69 -6.65 34.74
N SER A 165 -10.32 -5.37 34.83
CA SER A 165 -10.93 -4.31 34.02
C SER A 165 -10.44 -4.34 32.56
N PRO A 166 -11.30 -4.03 31.57
CA PRO A 166 -10.87 -3.95 30.19
C PRO A 166 -9.96 -2.75 29.96
N VAL A 167 -9.02 -2.90 29.03
CA VAL A 167 -8.12 -1.84 28.57
C VAL A 167 -7.90 -1.97 27.06
N GLU A 168 -7.80 -0.84 26.36
CA GLU A 168 -7.34 -0.86 24.98
C GLU A 168 -5.83 -1.13 24.97
N ALA A 169 -5.43 -2.24 24.36
CA ALA A 169 -4.04 -2.64 24.30
C ALA A 169 -3.21 -1.69 23.42
N ARG A 170 -1.90 -1.68 23.66
CA ARG A 170 -0.98 -0.95 22.79
C ARG A 170 -0.95 -1.59 21.40
N VAL A 171 -1.23 -0.79 20.38
CA VAL A 171 -1.10 -1.21 18.98
C VAL A 171 0.38 -1.41 18.62
N GLY A 172 0.73 -2.54 18.02
CA GLY A 172 2.06 -2.79 17.44
C GLY A 172 2.24 -2.17 16.06
N THR A 173 3.45 -2.17 15.51
CA THR A 173 3.65 -1.78 14.09
C THR A 173 2.95 -2.77 13.17
N CYS A 174 2.29 -2.27 12.12
CA CYS A 174 1.57 -3.10 11.15
C CYS A 174 0.47 -4.00 11.76
N MET A 175 -0.11 -3.62 12.90
CA MET A 175 -1.19 -4.36 13.55
C MET A 175 -2.53 -3.61 13.42
N ALA A 176 -3.54 -4.28 12.87
CA ALA A 176 -4.91 -3.80 12.80
C ALA A 176 -5.87 -5.01 12.79
N PRO A 177 -7.13 -4.87 13.27
CA PRO A 177 -8.13 -5.92 13.15
C PRO A 177 -8.59 -6.10 11.70
N ALA A 178 -9.42 -7.12 11.44
CA ALA A 178 -10.07 -7.27 10.14
C ALA A 178 -10.91 -6.03 9.77
N PRO A 179 -11.09 -5.71 8.48
CA PRO A 179 -11.91 -4.58 8.07
C PRO A 179 -13.39 -4.91 8.26
N PHE A 180 -14.00 -4.36 9.31
CA PHE A 180 -15.32 -4.79 9.80
C PHE A 180 -16.45 -3.77 9.54
N THR A 181 -16.15 -2.50 9.32
CA THR A 181 -17.16 -1.49 8.95
C THR A 181 -17.30 -1.37 7.46
N GLU A 182 -18.53 -1.15 6.98
CA GLU A 182 -18.79 -0.87 5.56
C GLU A 182 -18.67 0.61 5.28
N VAL A 183 -17.99 0.93 4.18
CA VAL A 183 -17.92 2.29 3.65
C VAL A 183 -19.21 2.58 2.88
N THR A 184 -19.96 3.57 3.33
CA THR A 184 -21.25 3.97 2.74
C THR A 184 -21.12 5.11 1.74
N LYS A 185 -20.04 5.88 1.83
CA LYS A 185 -19.74 6.99 0.92
C LYS A 185 -18.23 7.15 0.76
N GLY A 186 -17.77 7.41 -0.47
CA GLY A 186 -16.36 7.50 -0.78
C GLY A 186 -15.77 6.12 -1.10
N GLY A 187 -14.48 5.96 -0.88
CA GLY A 187 -13.78 4.71 -1.16
C GLY A 187 -12.26 4.85 -1.10
N TYR A 188 -11.60 3.72 -1.29
CA TYR A 188 -10.18 3.51 -1.17
C TYR A 188 -9.65 2.75 -2.37
N LYS A 189 -8.42 3.07 -2.75
CA LYS A 189 -7.64 2.32 -3.72
C LYS A 189 -6.49 1.64 -3.01
N VAL A 190 -6.46 0.31 -3.01
CA VAL A 190 -5.30 -0.45 -2.54
C VAL A 190 -4.46 -0.87 -3.75
N THR A 191 -3.19 -0.49 -3.75
CA THR A 191 -2.18 -0.97 -4.69
C THR A 191 -1.32 -2.01 -3.97
N PRO A 192 -1.50 -3.31 -4.26
CA PRO A 192 -0.64 -4.32 -3.68
C PRO A 192 0.75 -4.32 -4.30
N ALA A 193 1.75 -4.59 -3.47
CA ALA A 193 3.10 -4.95 -3.89
C ALA A 193 3.65 -6.10 -3.03
N PRO A 194 4.55 -6.93 -3.57
CA PRO A 194 5.34 -7.86 -2.75
C PRO A 194 6.19 -7.12 -1.72
N LEU A 195 6.53 -7.78 -0.62
CA LEU A 195 7.49 -7.24 0.35
C LEU A 195 8.83 -6.98 -0.32
N ALA A 196 9.45 -5.84 0.02
CA ALA A 196 10.77 -5.52 -0.48
C ALA A 196 11.80 -6.54 0.04
N PRO A 197 12.70 -7.05 -0.82
CA PRO A 197 13.76 -7.93 -0.39
C PRO A 197 14.70 -7.18 0.57
N GLN A 198 15.40 -7.95 1.41
CA GLN A 198 16.40 -7.40 2.31
C GLN A 198 17.53 -6.73 1.52
N PRO A 199 17.99 -5.52 1.92
CA PRO A 199 19.10 -4.86 1.25
C PRO A 199 20.37 -5.72 1.41
N LYS A 200 21.08 -5.91 0.30
CA LYS A 200 22.41 -6.54 0.33
C LYS A 200 23.33 -5.70 1.23
N SER A 201 24.16 -6.40 2.01
CA SER A 201 25.25 -5.79 2.79
C SER A 201 26.31 -5.20 1.88
#